data_AF-A0AA44WRN6-F1
#
_entry.id   AF-A0AA44WRN6-F1
#
_cell.length_a   1.000
_cell.length_b   1.000
_cell.length_c   1.000
_cell.angle_alpha   90.00
_cell.angle_beta   90.00
_cell.angle_gamma   90.00
#
_symmetry.space_group_name_H-M   'P 1'
#
loop_
_entity.id
_entity.type
_entity.pdbx_description
1 polymer ?
#
loop_
_entity_poly.entity_id
_entity_poly.type
_entity_poly.pdbx_seq_one_letter_code
_entity_poly.pdbx_strand_id
1 'polypeptide(L)'
;MAVAPGKLGLRCPDQGQFYVCEANSTEFVGCCLSDPCANGSGQCPEDELVPSSFSANQYAAIPAQDCEDAKGVSVWWTCRDITPPFLGCCTRRDLLPAKLQSNRTHRQPFLSIDAPLSLPSVLPSITFTTSSAGYYTTSSTRPSSPSQEAPSSEPSARHVSASQVSTKVLVGAAVGSAIFVAICALVVWQCVRHIRRAKSPAAEPPVPVADNVARSWPKDAMELSAGPDTAISR
;
A
#
# COMPACT_ATOMS: atom_id res chain seq x y z
N MET A 1 18.39 -3.46 2.24
CA MET A 1 18.82 -4.22 1.03
C MET A 1 17.92 -3.79 -0.12
N ALA A 2 18.45 -3.32 -1.25
CA ALA A 2 17.66 -2.93 -2.41
C ALA A 2 17.34 -4.18 -3.26
N VAL A 3 16.08 -4.35 -3.64
CA VAL A 3 15.52 -5.61 -4.19
C VAL A 3 15.26 -5.51 -5.70
N ALA A 4 15.55 -6.58 -6.44
CA ALA A 4 15.29 -6.73 -7.88
C ALA A 4 13.78 -6.74 -8.23
N PRO A 5 13.35 -6.41 -9.46
CA PRO A 5 11.93 -6.29 -9.77
C PRO A 5 11.25 -7.66 -9.73
N GLY A 6 10.57 -7.94 -8.62
CA GLY A 6 9.76 -9.13 -8.43
C GLY A 6 8.57 -9.21 -9.39
N LYS A 7 7.71 -10.22 -9.21
CA LYS A 7 6.57 -10.58 -10.08
C LYS A 7 5.67 -9.41 -10.51
N LEU A 8 5.58 -8.34 -9.71
CA LEU A 8 4.75 -7.15 -9.97
C LEU A 8 5.46 -6.06 -10.81
N GLY A 9 6.77 -6.17 -11.01
CA GLY A 9 7.59 -5.18 -11.73
C GLY A 9 7.70 -3.84 -11.01
N LEU A 10 7.67 -3.85 -9.67
CA LEU A 10 7.75 -2.66 -8.83
C LEU A 10 9.12 -2.00 -9.00
N ARG A 11 9.13 -0.68 -9.20
CA ARG A 11 10.33 0.11 -9.46
C ARG A 11 10.10 1.59 -9.20
N CYS A 12 11.19 2.34 -9.17
CA CYS A 12 11.17 3.80 -9.15
C CYS A 12 11.53 4.32 -10.54
N PRO A 13 10.63 5.03 -11.23
CA PRO A 13 10.86 5.45 -12.60
C PRO A 13 11.86 6.61 -12.71
N ASP A 14 11.92 7.48 -11.71
CA ASP A 14 12.78 8.66 -11.73
C ASP A 14 14.13 8.38 -11.05
N GLN A 15 14.08 8.13 -9.74
CA GLN A 15 15.24 7.92 -8.87
C GLN A 15 14.84 7.15 -7.61
N GLY A 16 15.81 6.77 -6.77
CA GLY A 16 15.59 6.00 -5.55
C GLY A 16 15.50 4.50 -5.78
N GLN A 17 15.09 3.79 -4.74
CA GLN A 17 14.90 2.33 -4.77
C GLN A 17 13.53 2.00 -4.20
N PHE A 18 12.95 0.90 -4.69
CA PHE A 18 11.68 0.41 -4.19
C PHE A 18 11.95 -0.42 -2.93
N TYR A 19 11.33 -0.05 -1.82
CA TYR A 19 11.50 -0.69 -0.52
C TYR A 19 10.19 -1.30 -0.04
N VAL A 20 10.33 -2.41 0.68
CA VAL A 20 9.27 -3.05 1.44
C VAL A 20 9.85 -3.37 2.82
N CYS A 21 9.47 -2.61 3.84
CA CYS A 21 10.03 -2.72 5.18
C CYS A 21 9.15 -3.61 6.07
N GLU A 22 9.25 -4.93 5.92
CA GLU A 22 8.53 -5.85 6.81
C GLU A 22 9.04 -5.76 8.25
N ALA A 23 8.13 -5.90 9.23
CA ALA A 23 8.42 -5.91 10.66
C ALA A 23 8.99 -4.60 11.25
N ASN A 24 9.01 -3.52 10.48
CA ASN A 24 9.32 -2.19 10.99
C ASN A 24 8.10 -1.57 11.71
N SER A 25 8.36 -0.52 12.50
CA SER A 25 7.30 0.22 13.22
C SER A 25 6.24 0.75 12.26
N THR A 26 6.68 1.26 11.11
CA THR A 26 5.87 1.49 9.93
C THR A 26 6.34 0.55 8.84
N GLU A 27 5.46 -0.29 8.33
CA GLU A 27 5.84 -1.23 7.28
C GLU A 27 5.80 -0.56 5.91
N PHE A 28 6.74 0.36 5.66
CA PHE A 28 6.76 1.16 4.44
C PHE A 28 6.78 0.30 3.17
N VAL A 29 6.03 0.75 2.17
CA VAL A 29 6.04 0.18 0.81
C VAL A 29 6.04 1.31 -0.21
N GLY A 30 7.07 1.39 -1.04
CA GLY A 30 7.18 2.42 -2.05
C GLY A 30 8.61 2.80 -2.39
N CYS A 31 8.76 3.88 -3.14
CA CYS A 31 10.04 4.40 -3.57
C CYS A 31 10.55 5.49 -2.63
N CYS A 32 11.81 5.34 -2.20
CA CYS A 32 12.50 6.29 -1.36
C CYS A 32 13.93 6.49 -1.86
N LEU A 33 14.52 7.68 -1.64
CA LEU A 33 15.93 7.94 -1.97
C LEU A 33 16.89 7.29 -0.97
N SER A 34 16.58 7.34 0.33
CA SER A 34 17.29 6.58 1.38
C SER A 34 16.59 5.27 1.71
N ASP A 35 17.30 4.34 2.36
CA ASP A 35 16.74 3.07 2.84
C ASP A 35 15.89 3.30 4.10
N PRO A 36 14.54 3.30 4.00
CA PRO A 36 13.68 3.55 5.15
C PRO A 36 13.67 2.35 6.10
N CYS A 37 14.15 1.18 5.65
CA CYS A 37 14.16 -0.03 6.44
C CYS A 37 15.34 -0.09 7.42
N ALA A 38 16.41 0.68 7.17
CA ALA A 38 17.70 0.58 7.87
C ALA A 38 17.62 0.70 9.40
N ASN A 39 16.74 1.55 9.92
CA ASN A 39 16.65 1.86 11.35
C ASN A 39 15.46 1.20 12.07
N GLY A 40 14.73 0.30 11.40
CA GLY A 40 13.53 -0.32 11.99
C GLY A 40 12.30 0.60 12.09
N SER A 41 12.42 1.88 11.74
CA SER A 41 11.30 2.82 11.72
C SER A 41 10.39 2.58 10.53
N GLY A 42 10.98 2.32 9.35
CA GLY A 42 10.25 2.26 8.08
C GLY A 42 9.64 3.61 7.73
N GLN A 43 10.34 4.70 8.03
CA GLN A 43 9.91 6.04 7.62
C GLN A 43 10.78 6.51 6.46
N CYS A 44 10.14 6.84 5.35
CA CYS A 44 10.76 7.58 4.25
C CYS A 44 10.53 9.08 4.49
N PRO A 45 11.58 9.92 4.51
CA PRO A 45 11.41 11.38 4.57
C PRO A 45 10.56 11.89 3.41
N GLU A 46 9.74 12.90 3.66
CA GLU A 46 8.78 13.42 2.67
C GLU A 46 9.47 13.98 1.41
N ASP A 47 10.63 14.60 1.57
CA ASP A 47 11.46 15.14 0.48
C ASP A 47 12.25 14.07 -0.29
N GLU A 48 12.31 12.86 0.25
CA GLU A 48 12.93 11.69 -0.37
C GLU A 48 11.90 10.70 -0.92
N LEU A 49 10.62 10.94 -0.68
CA LEU A 49 9.53 10.14 -1.20
C LEU A 49 9.34 10.47 -2.68
N VAL A 50 9.37 9.44 -3.52
CA VAL A 50 9.25 9.60 -4.98
C VAL A 50 8.20 8.64 -5.56
N PRO A 51 7.62 8.93 -6.74
CA PRO A 51 6.58 8.10 -7.32
C PRO A 51 7.04 6.66 -7.51
N SER A 52 6.17 5.69 -7.23
CA SER A 52 6.44 4.30 -7.52
C SER A 52 5.72 3.86 -8.80
N SER A 53 6.32 2.91 -9.51
CA SER A 53 5.77 2.34 -10.73
C SER A 53 5.76 0.82 -10.69
N PHE A 54 5.03 0.22 -11.61
CA PHE A 54 4.89 -1.22 -11.76
C PHE A 54 4.86 -1.64 -13.24
N SER A 55 4.82 -2.95 -13.48
CA SER A 55 4.57 -3.46 -14.82
C SER A 55 3.07 -3.43 -15.13
N ALA A 56 2.62 -2.66 -16.13
CA ALA A 56 1.20 -2.44 -16.42
C ALA A 56 0.35 -3.73 -16.55
N ASN A 57 0.94 -4.83 -17.04
CA ASN A 57 0.29 -6.14 -17.15
C ASN A 57 -0.03 -6.80 -15.79
N GLN A 58 0.60 -6.34 -14.71
CA GLN A 58 0.39 -6.83 -13.34
C GLN A 58 -0.69 -6.05 -12.58
N TYR A 59 -1.37 -5.08 -13.21
CA TYR A 59 -2.37 -4.24 -12.55
C TYR A 59 -3.39 -5.02 -11.70
N ALA A 60 -3.94 -6.10 -12.24
CA ALA A 60 -4.93 -6.93 -11.55
C ALA A 60 -4.36 -7.69 -10.34
N ALA A 61 -3.04 -7.83 -10.24
CA ALA A 61 -2.34 -8.51 -9.16
C ALA A 61 -1.84 -7.55 -8.07
N ILE A 62 -2.09 -6.24 -8.19
CA ILE A 62 -1.67 -5.21 -7.23
C ILE A 62 -2.87 -4.83 -6.35
N PRO A 63 -3.00 -5.43 -5.16
CA PRO A 63 -4.02 -5.03 -4.19
C PRO A 63 -3.68 -3.67 -3.56
N ALA A 64 -4.71 -2.96 -3.11
CA ALA A 64 -4.54 -1.70 -2.41
C ALA A 64 -3.79 -1.89 -1.08
N GLN A 65 -2.91 -0.94 -0.77
CA GLN A 65 -2.21 -0.84 0.52
C GLN A 65 -2.77 0.31 1.35
N ASP A 66 -2.31 0.44 2.59
CA ASP A 66 -2.75 1.48 3.50
C ASP A 66 -1.87 2.74 3.32
N CYS A 67 -2.43 3.92 3.56
CA CYS A 67 -1.67 5.17 3.50
C CYS A 67 -1.25 5.61 4.90
N GLU A 68 -0.05 6.17 5.01
CA GLU A 68 0.37 6.87 6.23
C GLU A 68 -0.22 8.28 6.25
N ASP A 69 -1.52 8.39 6.51
CA ASP A 69 -2.14 9.67 6.77
C ASP A 69 -2.69 9.78 8.20
N ALA A 70 -2.38 10.90 8.85
CA ALA A 70 -3.00 11.24 10.12
C ALA A 70 -4.43 11.80 9.94
N LYS A 71 -4.83 12.05 8.68
CA LYS A 71 -6.04 12.82 8.33
C LYS A 71 -7.10 12.02 7.57
N GLY A 72 -6.81 10.80 7.09
CA GLY A 72 -7.78 9.95 6.37
C GLY A 72 -8.25 10.51 5.03
N VAL A 73 -7.43 11.33 4.36
CA VAL A 73 -7.79 12.00 3.09
C VAL A 73 -7.04 11.47 1.88
N SER A 74 -5.97 10.72 2.11
CA SER A 74 -5.21 10.05 1.07
C SER A 74 -5.82 8.69 0.79
N VAL A 75 -5.70 8.29 -0.46
CA VAL A 75 -6.16 6.99 -0.93
C VAL A 75 -5.04 6.35 -1.71
N TRP A 76 -4.93 5.04 -1.58
CA TRP A 76 -4.03 4.26 -2.41
C TRP A 76 -4.57 4.24 -3.84
N TRP A 77 -3.71 4.63 -4.79
CA TRP A 77 -4.02 4.57 -6.20
C TRP A 77 -3.13 3.55 -6.90
N THR A 78 -3.71 2.89 -7.90
CA THR A 78 -2.97 2.13 -8.91
C THR A 78 -3.48 2.60 -10.26
N CYS A 79 -2.62 3.21 -11.07
CA CYS A 79 -2.96 3.78 -12.38
C CYS A 79 -2.19 3.03 -13.47
N ARG A 80 -2.89 2.19 -14.23
CA ARG A 80 -2.28 1.37 -15.30
C ARG A 80 -2.00 2.16 -16.58
N ASP A 81 -2.94 3.00 -16.97
CA ASP A 81 -3.00 3.56 -18.33
C ASP A 81 -2.30 4.93 -18.39
N ILE A 82 -1.15 5.05 -17.71
CA ILE A 82 -0.23 6.19 -17.74
C ILE A 82 1.21 5.68 -17.90
N THR A 83 2.12 6.51 -18.40
CA THR A 83 3.52 6.10 -18.65
C THR A 83 4.49 7.01 -17.88
N PRO A 84 5.24 6.47 -16.91
CA PRO A 84 5.16 5.11 -16.38
C PRO A 84 3.87 4.89 -15.54
N PRO A 85 3.36 3.64 -15.41
CA PRO A 85 2.23 3.34 -14.52
C PRO A 85 2.52 3.81 -13.10
N PHE A 86 1.51 4.28 -12.37
CA PHE A 86 1.69 4.78 -11.00
C PHE A 86 1.09 3.82 -9.99
N LEU A 87 1.74 3.67 -8.85
CA LEU A 87 1.12 3.13 -7.65
C LEU A 87 1.61 3.89 -6.41
N GLY A 88 0.75 4.02 -5.42
CA GLY A 88 1.10 4.64 -4.14
C GLY A 88 -0.01 5.50 -3.57
N CYS A 89 0.27 6.12 -2.44
CA CYS A 89 -0.65 7.03 -1.77
C CYS A 89 -0.46 8.45 -2.30
N CYS A 90 -1.58 9.10 -2.62
CA CYS A 90 -1.57 10.50 -3.02
C CYS A 90 -2.78 11.23 -2.45
N THR A 91 -2.58 12.52 -2.22
CA THR A 91 -3.68 13.50 -2.21
C THR A 91 -3.85 14.07 -3.62
N ARG A 92 -4.56 15.19 -3.76
CA ARG A 92 -4.69 15.86 -5.07
C ARG A 92 -3.36 16.38 -5.64
N ARG A 93 -2.35 16.62 -4.80
CA ARG A 93 -1.12 17.32 -5.21
C ARG A 93 0.15 16.63 -4.75
N ASP A 94 0.08 15.93 -3.62
CA ASP A 94 1.27 15.47 -2.92
C ASP A 94 1.25 13.95 -2.78
N LEU A 95 2.43 13.33 -2.90
CA LEU A 95 2.64 11.93 -2.55
C LEU A 95 2.57 11.77 -1.03
N LEU A 96 2.22 10.58 -0.56
CA LEU A 96 2.32 10.22 0.85
C LEU A 96 2.98 8.85 0.99
N PRO A 97 3.67 8.59 2.12
CA PRO A 97 4.18 7.26 2.39
C PRO A 97 3.03 6.26 2.47
N ALA A 98 3.25 5.06 1.94
CA ALA A 98 2.32 3.97 2.07
C ALA A 98 2.85 2.91 3.02
N LYS A 99 1.94 2.19 3.66
CA LYS A 99 2.21 1.10 4.59
C LYS A 99 1.65 -0.20 4.03
N LEU A 100 2.37 -1.29 4.24
CA LEU A 100 1.84 -2.62 3.97
C LEU A 100 0.53 -2.81 4.72
N GLN A 101 -0.40 -3.40 3.99
CA GLN A 101 -1.74 -3.61 4.48
C GLN A 101 -1.76 -4.70 5.57
N SER A 102 -2.56 -4.52 6.62
CA SER A 102 -2.62 -5.47 7.75
C SER A 102 -3.14 -6.88 7.38
N ASN A 103 -4.03 -6.97 6.39
CA ASN A 103 -4.54 -8.25 5.89
C ASN A 103 -3.50 -8.92 4.99
N ARG A 104 -3.10 -10.12 5.42
CA ARG A 104 -2.06 -10.95 4.78
C ARG A 104 -2.26 -11.11 3.28
N THR A 105 -3.49 -11.30 2.82
CA THR A 105 -3.77 -11.55 1.40
C THR A 105 -3.42 -10.35 0.51
N HIS A 106 -3.56 -9.12 1.01
CA HIS A 106 -3.25 -7.91 0.25
C HIS A 106 -1.78 -7.52 0.35
N ARG A 107 -1.09 -7.80 1.45
CA ARG A 107 0.36 -7.50 1.54
C ARG A 107 1.23 -8.57 0.88
N GLN A 108 0.78 -9.83 0.80
CA GLN A 108 1.60 -10.95 0.31
C GLN A 108 2.19 -10.73 -1.11
N PRO A 109 1.46 -10.14 -2.08
CA PRO A 109 2.03 -9.85 -3.40
C PRO A 109 3.25 -8.92 -3.37
N PHE A 110 3.32 -8.01 -2.39
CA PHE A 110 4.45 -7.09 -2.18
C PHE A 110 5.60 -7.74 -1.40
N LEU A 111 5.34 -8.78 -0.61
CA LEU A 111 6.38 -9.54 0.10
C LEU A 111 7.00 -10.64 -0.77
N SER A 112 6.29 -11.09 -1.80
CA SER A 112 6.74 -12.17 -2.69
C SER A 112 7.75 -11.72 -3.75
N ILE A 113 8.35 -10.55 -3.56
CA ILE A 113 9.34 -9.94 -4.47
C ILE A 113 10.70 -10.68 -4.37
N ASP A 114 10.98 -11.27 -3.20
CA ASP A 114 12.25 -11.93 -2.88
C ASP A 114 12.23 -13.46 -2.92
N ALA A 115 11.24 -14.08 -3.55
CA ALA A 115 11.34 -15.52 -3.81
C ALA A 115 12.14 -15.74 -5.11
N PRO A 116 13.46 -16.02 -5.08
CA PRO A 116 14.04 -16.74 -6.19
C PRO A 116 13.19 -18.00 -6.36
N LEU A 117 12.85 -18.34 -7.59
CA LEU A 117 12.30 -19.64 -7.92
C LEU A 117 13.31 -20.68 -7.46
N SER A 118 13.17 -21.15 -6.21
CA SER A 118 13.84 -22.35 -5.71
C SER A 118 13.21 -23.51 -6.45
N LEU A 119 13.61 -23.71 -7.70
CA LEU A 119 13.57 -25.03 -8.32
C LEU A 119 14.36 -25.97 -7.40
N PRO A 120 13.86 -27.17 -7.08
CA PRO A 120 14.64 -28.14 -6.32
C PRO A 120 15.92 -28.46 -7.08
N SER A 121 17.04 -28.16 -6.41
CA SER A 121 18.39 -28.49 -6.82
C SER A 121 18.52 -29.99 -7.05
N VAL A 122 18.75 -30.39 -8.30
CA VAL A 122 19.44 -31.62 -8.64
C VAL A 122 20.56 -31.23 -9.61
N LEU A 123 21.77 -31.16 -9.08
CA LEU A 123 23.02 -30.96 -9.81
C LEU A 123 23.29 -32.16 -10.75
N PRO A 124 24.10 -31.99 -11.80
CA PRO A 124 25.51 -32.30 -11.58
C PRO A 124 26.46 -31.17 -12.00
N SER A 125 27.54 -31.06 -11.23
CA SER A 125 28.63 -30.12 -11.41
C SER A 125 29.22 -30.21 -12.81
N ILE A 126 29.28 -29.08 -13.51
CA ILE A 126 30.16 -28.93 -14.66
C ILE A 126 31.14 -27.82 -14.34
N THR A 127 32.36 -28.23 -13.99
CA THR A 127 33.50 -27.36 -13.74
C THR A 127 33.93 -26.74 -15.07
N PHE A 128 33.74 -25.43 -15.24
CA PHE A 128 34.38 -24.68 -16.32
C PHE A 128 35.41 -23.72 -15.74
N THR A 129 36.68 -24.13 -15.88
CA THR A 129 37.88 -23.36 -15.60
C THR A 129 38.32 -22.68 -16.89
N THR A 130 38.20 -21.34 -17.00
CA THR A 130 38.93 -20.50 -17.98
C THR A 130 38.50 -19.05 -17.77
N SER A 131 39.31 -18.00 -17.80
CA SER A 131 40.74 -17.77 -17.65
C SER A 131 40.83 -16.25 -17.49
N SER A 132 41.56 -15.79 -16.49
CA SER A 132 41.78 -14.37 -16.21
C SER A 132 42.61 -13.75 -17.35
N ALA A 133 42.05 -12.79 -18.08
CA ALA A 133 42.82 -11.89 -18.92
C ALA A 133 42.70 -10.49 -18.34
N GLY A 134 43.73 -10.11 -17.58
CA GLY A 134 43.93 -8.74 -17.15
C GLY A 134 44.30 -7.88 -18.35
N TYR A 135 43.66 -6.71 -18.45
CA TYR A 135 44.15 -5.62 -19.26
C TYR A 135 44.23 -4.39 -18.37
N TYR A 136 45.45 -4.12 -17.91
CA TYR A 136 45.88 -2.81 -17.49
C TYR A 136 45.79 -1.88 -18.70
N THR A 137 45.15 -0.72 -18.58
CA THR A 137 45.61 0.48 -19.30
C THR A 137 45.25 1.72 -18.51
N THR A 138 46.32 2.40 -18.09
CA THR A 138 46.42 3.68 -17.41
C THR A 138 46.22 4.85 -18.38
N SER A 139 45.52 5.90 -17.94
CA SER A 139 45.74 7.36 -18.20
C SER A 139 44.39 8.08 -18.06
N SER A 140 44.12 8.95 -17.08
CA SER A 140 44.82 10.18 -16.66
C SER A 140 45.10 11.15 -17.81
N THR A 141 44.15 12.04 -18.09
CA THR A 141 44.45 13.43 -18.46
C THR A 141 43.22 14.33 -18.30
N ARG A 142 43.41 15.35 -17.47
CA ARG A 142 42.60 16.58 -17.30
C ARG A 142 42.86 17.53 -18.48
N PRO A 143 41.85 18.31 -18.90
CA PRO A 143 42.07 19.74 -19.17
C PRO A 143 40.94 20.56 -18.53
N SER A 144 41.20 21.48 -17.59
CA SER A 144 41.72 22.85 -17.77
C SER A 144 40.76 23.78 -18.52
N SER A 145 40.19 24.69 -17.72
CA SER A 145 39.31 25.83 -18.01
C SER A 145 39.94 26.88 -18.95
N PRO A 146 39.09 27.71 -19.58
CA PRO A 146 39.37 29.14 -19.58
C PRO A 146 38.18 30.00 -19.10
N SER A 147 38.52 31.06 -18.37
CA SER A 147 37.70 32.23 -18.03
C SER A 147 37.33 33.08 -19.24
N GLN A 148 36.18 33.75 -19.19
CA GLN A 148 35.86 35.05 -19.80
C GLN A 148 34.46 35.45 -19.28
N GLU A 149 34.35 36.33 -18.28
CA GLU A 149 34.36 37.80 -18.32
C GLU A 149 33.07 38.43 -18.90
N ALA A 150 32.45 39.25 -18.06
CA ALA A 150 31.16 39.91 -18.23
C ALA A 150 31.21 41.04 -19.27
N PRO A 151 30.03 41.47 -19.73
CA PRO A 151 29.74 42.89 -19.69
C PRO A 151 28.41 43.22 -19.02
N SER A 152 28.50 44.23 -18.16
CA SER A 152 27.44 45.05 -17.60
C SER A 152 26.49 45.62 -18.66
N SER A 153 25.20 45.68 -18.34
CA SER A 153 24.24 46.70 -18.83
C SER A 153 22.96 46.67 -17.99
N GLU A 154 22.92 47.46 -16.92
CA GLU A 154 21.68 48.05 -16.39
C GLU A 154 21.23 49.14 -17.38
N PRO A 155 19.92 49.41 -17.56
CA PRO A 155 19.33 50.45 -16.70
C PRO A 155 17.83 50.27 -16.34
N SER A 156 17.51 50.81 -15.16
CA SER A 156 16.29 51.56 -14.82
C SER A 156 14.90 50.91 -14.86
N ALA A 157 14.47 50.50 -13.66
CA ALA A 157 13.41 51.15 -12.88
C ALA A 157 12.08 51.59 -13.56
N ARG A 158 11.00 51.01 -13.01
CA ARG A 158 9.61 51.47 -12.82
C ARG A 158 8.70 51.53 -14.05
N HIS A 159 7.56 50.84 -13.97
CA HIS A 159 6.26 51.50 -13.84
C HIS A 159 5.17 50.52 -13.33
N VAL A 160 4.43 51.02 -12.35
CA VAL A 160 3.21 50.46 -11.75
C VAL A 160 2.11 50.37 -12.81
N SER A 161 1.37 49.26 -12.88
CA SER A 161 -0.12 49.25 -12.82
C SER A 161 -0.72 47.85 -13.00
N ALA A 162 -1.84 47.69 -12.31
CA ALA A 162 -2.73 46.54 -12.22
C ALA A 162 -3.41 46.13 -13.55
N SER A 163 -4.18 45.03 -13.48
CA SER A 163 -4.99 44.36 -14.52
C SER A 163 -4.24 43.18 -15.14
N GLN A 164 -4.70 41.93 -15.15
CA GLN A 164 -6.07 41.47 -15.31
C GLN A 164 -6.15 39.97 -14.94
N VAL A 165 -6.92 39.64 -13.92
CA VAL A 165 -7.40 38.26 -13.70
C VAL A 165 -8.44 37.98 -14.80
N SER A 166 -8.26 36.91 -15.58
CA SER A 166 -9.28 36.44 -16.52
C SER A 166 -10.48 35.87 -15.77
N THR A 167 -11.37 36.77 -15.37
CA THR A 167 -12.74 36.50 -14.93
C THR A 167 -13.63 36.33 -16.16
N LYS A 168 -13.74 35.10 -16.68
CA LYS A 168 -14.83 34.59 -17.54
C LYS A 168 -14.83 33.08 -17.32
N VAL A 169 -15.69 32.46 -16.52
CA VAL A 169 -17.15 32.34 -16.65
C VAL A 169 -17.71 31.92 -15.28
N LEU A 170 -18.55 32.76 -14.69
CA LEU A 170 -19.23 32.51 -13.42
C LEU A 170 -20.70 32.87 -13.58
N VAL A 171 -21.54 31.94 -14.06
CA VAL A 171 -23.00 32.01 -13.91
C VAL A 171 -23.61 30.60 -13.94
N GLY A 172 -24.32 30.23 -12.86
CA GLY A 172 -25.53 29.40 -12.95
C GLY A 172 -25.53 28.08 -12.18
N ALA A 173 -26.05 28.09 -10.94
CA ALA A 173 -27.12 27.19 -10.47
C ALA A 173 -27.38 27.39 -8.96
N ALA A 174 -28.04 28.49 -8.61
CA ALA A 174 -28.58 28.72 -7.27
C ALA A 174 -30.11 28.58 -7.27
N VAL A 175 -30.66 27.48 -7.82
CA VAL A 175 -32.06 27.06 -7.60
C VAL A 175 -32.10 25.54 -7.72
N GLY A 176 -31.83 24.82 -6.64
CA GLY A 176 -31.86 23.35 -6.65
C GLY A 176 -31.60 22.69 -5.29
N SER A 177 -31.20 23.46 -4.27
CA SER A 177 -30.84 22.91 -2.96
C SER A 177 -32.01 22.23 -2.26
N ALA A 178 -33.23 22.77 -2.33
CA ALA A 178 -34.39 22.15 -1.67
C ALA A 178 -34.73 20.77 -2.26
N ILE A 179 -34.69 20.64 -3.59
CA ILE A 179 -34.97 19.37 -4.28
C ILE A 179 -33.82 18.38 -4.05
N PHE A 180 -32.57 18.84 -4.11
CA PHE A 180 -31.41 17.98 -3.84
C PHE A 180 -31.40 17.45 -2.40
N VAL A 181 -31.70 18.31 -1.41
CA VAL A 181 -31.80 17.90 0.00
C VAL A 181 -32.95 16.90 0.20
N ALA A 182 -34.11 17.11 -0.44
CA ALA A 182 -35.21 16.17 -0.40
C ALA A 182 -34.86 14.81 -1.03
N ILE A 183 -34.15 14.81 -2.16
CA ILE A 183 -33.67 13.58 -2.82
C ILE A 183 -32.64 12.86 -1.94
N CYS A 184 -31.65 13.57 -1.39
CA CYS A 184 -30.67 12.99 -0.47
C CYS A 184 -31.34 12.38 0.77
N ALA A 185 -32.32 13.06 1.36
CA ALA A 185 -33.08 12.54 2.50
C ALA A 185 -33.87 11.27 2.13
N LEU A 186 -34.50 11.23 0.95
CA LEU A 186 -35.20 10.04 0.45
C LEU A 186 -34.24 8.87 0.19
N VAL A 187 -33.06 9.11 -0.38
CA VAL A 187 -32.05 8.07 -0.62
C VAL A 187 -31.54 7.51 0.70
N VAL A 188 -31.18 8.37 1.65
CA VAL A 188 -30.75 7.91 3.00
C VAL A 188 -31.86 7.13 3.68
N TRP A 189 -33.11 7.59 3.60
CA TRP A 189 -34.26 6.88 4.18
C TRP A 189 -34.50 5.53 3.50
N GLN A 190 -34.38 5.44 2.18
CA GLN A 190 -34.49 4.18 1.43
C GLN A 190 -33.37 3.20 1.82
N CYS A 191 -32.12 3.66 1.91
CA CYS A 191 -30.97 2.83 2.32
C CYS A 191 -31.15 2.32 3.76
N VAL A 192 -31.53 3.19 4.70
CA VAL A 192 -31.80 2.79 6.09
C VAL A 192 -32.98 1.83 6.16
N ARG A 193 -34.05 2.05 5.38
CA ARG A 193 -35.20 1.14 5.32
C ARG A 193 -34.83 -0.21 4.72
N HIS A 194 -33.97 -0.25 3.71
CA HIS A 194 -33.51 -1.50 3.09
C HIS A 194 -32.63 -2.30 4.06
N ILE A 195 -31.76 -1.61 4.81
CA ILE A 195 -30.93 -2.23 5.85
C ILE A 195 -31.78 -2.70 7.04
N ARG A 196 -32.80 -1.94 7.43
CA ARG A 196 -33.73 -2.35 8.50
C ARG A 196 -34.60 -3.54 8.08
N ARG A 197 -35.00 -3.63 6.81
CA ARG A 197 -35.68 -4.81 6.25
C ARG A 197 -34.78 -6.05 6.19
N ALA A 198 -33.49 -5.87 5.98
CA ALA A 198 -32.49 -6.93 6.12
C ALA A 198 -32.19 -7.30 7.59
N LYS A 199 -32.76 -6.57 8.56
CA LYS A 199 -32.55 -6.78 10.00
C LYS A 199 -33.83 -7.07 10.79
N SER A 200 -34.93 -7.39 10.10
CA SER A 200 -36.00 -8.18 10.70
C SER A 200 -35.64 -9.66 10.54
N PRO A 201 -35.51 -10.44 11.63
CA PRO A 201 -35.19 -11.86 11.55
C PRO A 201 -36.36 -12.59 10.89
N ALA A 202 -36.18 -13.03 9.65
CA ALA A 202 -36.94 -14.13 9.10
C ALA A 202 -36.43 -15.39 9.81
N ALA A 203 -37.15 -15.88 10.82
CA ALA A 203 -38.24 -16.84 10.61
C ALA A 203 -37.66 -18.14 10.05
N GLU A 204 -37.18 -18.94 10.99
CA GLU A 204 -36.84 -20.34 10.84
C GLU A 204 -38.03 -21.11 10.21
N PRO A 205 -37.82 -21.91 9.15
CA PRO A 205 -38.87 -22.74 8.59
C PRO A 205 -39.21 -23.90 9.55
N PRO A 206 -40.48 -24.33 9.61
CA PRO A 206 -40.91 -25.40 10.50
C PRO A 206 -40.28 -26.73 10.09
N VAL A 207 -39.50 -27.31 11.00
CA VAL A 207 -39.00 -28.68 10.90
C VAL A 207 -40.21 -29.63 10.95
N PRO A 208 -40.38 -30.54 9.98
CA PRO A 208 -41.40 -31.57 10.08
C PRO A 208 -41.06 -32.52 11.23
N VAL A 209 -42.00 -32.65 12.15
CA VAL A 209 -42.02 -33.63 13.23
C VAL A 209 -41.92 -35.03 12.63
N ALA A 210 -40.82 -35.73 12.91
CA ALA A 210 -40.75 -37.17 12.84
C ALA A 210 -40.86 -37.71 14.26
N ASP A 211 -41.93 -38.47 14.48
CA ASP A 211 -42.30 -39.08 15.73
C ASP A 211 -41.26 -40.07 16.28
N ASN A 212 -41.04 -39.97 17.60
CA ASN A 212 -40.83 -41.03 18.57
C ASN A 212 -39.89 -42.19 18.25
N VAL A 213 -38.69 -42.20 18.88
CA VAL A 213 -38.22 -43.40 19.61
C VAL A 213 -37.52 -42.97 20.89
N ALA A 214 -38.06 -43.49 22.00
CA ALA A 214 -37.60 -43.40 23.37
C ALA A 214 -36.08 -43.48 23.59
N ARG A 215 -35.59 -42.68 24.55
CA ARG A 215 -34.80 -43.18 25.69
C ARG A 215 -34.60 -42.08 26.75
N SER A 216 -35.35 -42.26 27.84
CA SER A 216 -35.02 -41.94 29.23
C SER A 216 -33.56 -41.54 29.50
N TRP A 217 -33.37 -40.36 30.09
CA TRP A 217 -32.18 -40.02 30.87
C TRP A 217 -32.62 -39.77 32.32
N PRO A 218 -32.10 -40.52 33.30
CA PRO A 218 -32.27 -40.21 34.72
C PRO A 218 -31.41 -38.98 35.05
N LYS A 219 -32.06 -37.97 35.65
CA LYS A 219 -31.39 -36.97 36.47
C LYS A 219 -31.19 -37.64 37.83
N ASP A 220 -29.94 -37.83 38.23
CA ASP A 220 -29.45 -38.03 39.61
C ASP A 220 -28.18 -38.90 39.54
N ALA A 221 -27.01 -38.28 39.35
CA ALA A 221 -25.72 -38.81 39.78
C ALA A 221 -24.60 -37.84 39.38
N MET A 222 -24.26 -36.88 40.25
CA MET A 222 -22.86 -36.54 40.50
C MET A 222 -22.74 -35.78 41.82
N GLU A 223 -22.95 -36.52 42.91
CA GLU A 223 -22.29 -36.22 44.19
C GLU A 223 -21.39 -37.41 44.51
N LEU A 224 -20.28 -37.13 45.21
CA LEU A 224 -19.24 -38.05 45.72
C LEU A 224 -18.29 -38.70 44.70
N SER A 225 -17.04 -38.23 44.70
CA SER A 225 -15.98 -39.01 45.36
C SER A 225 -14.73 -38.15 45.57
N ALA A 226 -14.51 -37.81 46.84
CA ALA A 226 -13.19 -37.55 47.39
C ALA A 226 -12.37 -38.85 47.32
N GLY A 227 -11.12 -38.74 46.86
CA GLY A 227 -10.09 -39.77 46.98
C GLY A 227 -9.05 -39.38 48.04
N PRO A 228 -8.38 -40.35 48.69
CA PRO A 228 -8.04 -40.28 50.10
C PRO A 228 -6.57 -39.98 50.41
N ASP A 229 -6.35 -39.39 51.60
CA ASP A 229 -5.11 -39.49 52.35
C ASP A 229 -4.79 -40.95 52.70
N THR A 230 -3.56 -41.37 52.44
CA THR A 230 -2.94 -42.51 53.13
C THR A 230 -1.58 -42.07 53.66
N ALA A 231 -1.51 -41.92 54.99
CA ALA A 231 -0.27 -41.86 55.73
C ALA A 231 0.45 -43.23 55.68
N ILE A 232 1.79 -43.25 55.75
CA ILE A 232 2.58 -44.19 56.55
C ILE A 232 4.00 -43.65 56.77
N SER A 233 4.41 -43.79 58.02
CA SER A 233 5.66 -43.51 58.71
C SER A 233 6.88 -44.29 58.19
N ARG A 234 8.05 -43.64 58.23
CA ARG A 234 9.30 -44.15 58.83
C ARG A 234 10.29 -43.01 59.09
#